data_AF-Q4JBB8-F1
#
_entry.id   AF-Q4JBB8-F1
#
_cell.length_a   1.000
_cell.length_b   1.000
_cell.length_c   1.000
_cell.angle_alpha   90.00
_cell.angle_beta   90.00
_cell.angle_gamma   90.00
#
_symmetry.space_group_name_H-M   'P 1'
#
loop_
_entity.id
_entity.type
_entity.pdbx_description
1 polymer ?
#
loop_
_entity_poly.entity_id
_entity_poly.type
_entity_poly.pdbx_seq_one_letter_code
_entity_poly.pdbx_strand_id
1 'polypeptide(L)'
;MVSVYFTILMSISLMVFYEATMYRLVKNSVYLYRINNVEVRLLDRGEENAIYVNTLLLKKKIILLKRDLPETILKHELGHVEQVNIYYLGLILAPWVASCNVLLLIPLAFTIKAIGVYLEYKADKAVGKPLKFNDPKPRPKSRLKRLYAWILENHPPDWVRMREDYLQKNIVTLFLRDILNG
;
A
#
# COMPACT_ATOMS: atom_id res chain seq x y z
N MET A 1 -31.98 -4.60 -5.37
CA MET A 1 -31.15 -3.44 -4.97
C MET A 1 -31.02 -3.46 -3.46
N VAL A 2 -29.79 -3.34 -2.96
CA VAL A 2 -29.53 -3.26 -1.51
C VAL A 2 -29.90 -1.85 -1.03
N SER A 3 -30.54 -1.74 0.13
CA SER A 3 -30.93 -0.44 0.70
C SER A 3 -29.70 0.46 0.91
N VAL A 4 -29.84 1.76 0.66
CA VAL A 4 -28.80 2.76 0.93
C VAL A 4 -28.36 2.71 2.40
N TYR A 5 -29.32 2.52 3.32
CA TYR A 5 -29.02 2.37 4.75
C TYR A 5 -28.12 1.17 5.04
N PHE A 6 -28.36 0.03 4.40
CA PHE A 6 -27.51 -1.15 4.56
C PHE A 6 -26.11 -0.90 4.01
N THR A 7 -26.01 -0.22 2.86
CA THR A 7 -24.71 0.13 2.23
C THR A 7 -23.88 1.03 3.12
N ILE A 8 -24.51 2.05 3.72
CA ILE A 8 -23.88 2.96 4.68
C ILE A 8 -23.44 2.18 5.93
N LEU A 9 -24.33 1.37 6.51
CA LEU A 9 -24.03 0.58 7.70
C LEU A 9 -22.87 -0.41 7.47
N MET A 10 -22.81 -1.02 6.29
CA MET A 10 -21.72 -1.90 5.90
C MET A 10 -20.39 -1.13 5.82
N SER A 11 -20.39 0.05 5.18
CA SER A 11 -19.20 0.90 5.08
C SER A 11 -18.69 1.32 6.47
N ILE A 12 -19.58 1.75 7.35
CA ILE A 12 -19.26 2.12 8.73
C ILE A 12 -18.70 0.90 9.49
N SER A 13 -19.35 -0.25 9.40
CA SER A 13 -18.90 -1.49 10.07
C SER A 13 -17.48 -1.89 9.65
N LEU A 14 -17.20 -1.83 8.34
CA LEU A 14 -15.87 -2.11 7.80
C LEU A 14 -14.82 -1.11 8.28
N MET A 15 -15.16 0.18 8.34
CA MET A 15 -14.28 1.22 8.89
C MET A 15 -14.00 1.00 10.37
N VAL A 16 -15.01 0.67 11.18
CA VAL A 16 -14.85 0.38 12.61
C VAL A 16 -13.93 -0.83 12.82
N PHE A 17 -14.09 -1.88 12.00
CA PHE A 17 -13.22 -3.06 12.08
C PHE A 17 -11.77 -2.74 11.72
N TYR A 18 -11.55 -1.97 10.66
CA TYR A 18 -10.22 -1.51 10.26
C TYR A 18 -9.55 -0.67 11.37
N GLU A 19 -10.28 0.31 11.91
CA GLU A 19 -9.83 1.16 13.01
C GLU A 19 -9.47 0.35 14.26
N ALA A 20 -10.31 -0.61 14.66
CA ALA A 20 -10.05 -1.49 15.79
C ALA A 20 -8.77 -2.32 15.59
N THR A 21 -8.55 -2.80 14.36
CA THR A 21 -7.35 -3.57 13.99
C THR A 21 -6.10 -2.70 14.11
N MET A 22 -6.12 -1.50 13.52
CA MET A 22 -4.99 -0.57 13.59
C MET A 22 -4.71 -0.10 15.02
N TYR A 23 -5.75 0.22 15.78
CA TYR A 23 -5.64 0.57 17.19
C TYR A 23 -4.96 -0.55 18.00
N ARG A 24 -5.35 -1.80 17.77
CA ARG A 24 -4.75 -2.96 18.43
C ARG A 24 -3.25 -3.09 18.10
N LEU A 25 -2.86 -2.87 16.85
CA LEU A 25 -1.44 -2.90 16.45
C LEU A 25 -0.65 -1.81 17.17
N VAL A 26 -1.16 -0.58 17.19
CA VAL A 26 -0.52 0.55 17.87
C VAL A 26 -0.43 0.33 19.37
N LYS A 27 -1.51 -0.16 20.02
CA LYS A 27 -1.52 -0.46 21.45
C LYS A 27 -0.46 -1.50 21.84
N ASN A 28 -0.21 -2.48 20.98
CA ASN A 28 0.78 -3.54 21.22
C ASN A 28 2.21 -3.16 20.81
N SER A 29 2.43 -1.94 20.32
CA SER A 29 3.74 -1.46 19.88
C SER A 29 4.42 -0.59 20.94
N VAL A 30 5.74 -0.65 20.99
CA VAL A 30 6.58 0.12 21.92
C VAL A 30 6.98 1.43 21.25
N TYR A 31 6.72 2.56 21.90
CA TYR A 31 7.18 3.86 21.38
C TYR A 31 8.71 3.92 21.36
N LEU A 32 9.29 4.40 20.26
CA LEU A 32 10.73 4.64 20.14
C LEU A 32 11.04 6.14 20.20
N TYR A 33 10.56 6.90 19.21
CA TYR A 33 10.81 8.33 19.07
C TYR A 33 9.79 8.98 18.13
N ARG A 34 9.90 10.29 17.89
CA ARG A 34 9.05 11.05 16.98
C ARG A 34 9.89 11.87 16.00
N ILE A 35 9.51 11.88 14.72
CA ILE A 35 10.11 12.70 13.65
C ILE A 35 9.00 13.46 12.93
N ASN A 36 9.09 14.79 12.83
CA ASN A 36 8.14 15.63 12.05
C ASN A 36 6.66 15.29 12.27
N ASN A 37 6.23 15.15 13.54
CA ASN A 37 4.89 14.74 13.98
C ASN A 37 4.47 13.29 13.67
N VAL A 38 5.39 12.45 13.19
CA VAL A 38 5.19 11.01 13.01
C VAL A 38 5.79 10.26 14.19
N GLU A 39 4.98 9.46 14.90
CA GLU A 39 5.48 8.57 15.95
C GLU A 39 6.06 7.31 15.33
N VAL A 40 7.30 6.97 15.68
CA VAL A 40 7.95 5.73 15.27
C VAL A 40 7.88 4.76 16.44
N ARG A 41 7.34 3.57 16.20
CA ARG A 41 7.08 2.56 17.23
C ARG A 41 7.59 1.20 16.75
N LEU A 42 8.11 0.40 17.67
CA LEU A 42 8.54 -0.96 17.42
C LEU A 42 7.35 -1.92 17.57
N LEU A 43 7.10 -2.72 16.55
CA LEU A 43 6.17 -3.85 16.60
C LEU A 43 6.85 -5.07 15.98
N ASP A 44 7.39 -5.95 16.83
CA ASP A 44 8.09 -7.16 16.38
C ASP A 44 7.11 -8.32 16.18
N ARG A 45 6.22 -8.17 15.21
CA ARG A 45 5.22 -9.19 14.83
C ARG A 45 4.99 -9.20 13.33
N GLY A 46 4.95 -10.41 12.77
CA GLY A 46 4.54 -10.66 11.38
C GLY A 46 5.68 -10.64 10.36
N GLU A 47 5.28 -10.73 9.09
CA GLU A 47 6.17 -10.75 7.93
C GLU A 47 6.53 -9.34 7.43
N GLU A 48 5.66 -8.35 7.67
CA GLU A 48 5.88 -6.98 7.21
C GLU A 48 7.04 -6.31 7.96
N ASN A 49 7.92 -5.65 7.21
CA ASN A 49 9.07 -4.94 7.77
C ASN A 49 8.62 -3.65 8.45
N ALA A 50 7.76 -2.89 7.79
CA ALA A 50 7.23 -1.67 8.35
C ALA A 50 5.82 -1.40 7.86
N ILE A 51 5.06 -0.64 8.63
CA ILE A 51 3.68 -0.26 8.31
C ILE A 51 3.48 1.20 8.67
N TYR A 52 3.14 2.01 7.67
CA TYR A 52 2.55 3.32 7.92
C TYR A 52 1.07 3.20 8.33
N VAL A 53 0.76 3.72 9.52
CA VAL A 53 -0.58 3.75 10.11
C VAL A 53 -1.04 5.21 10.23
N ASN A 54 -2.14 5.52 9.54
CA ASN A 54 -2.84 6.79 9.65
C ASN A 54 -4.34 6.51 9.72
N THR A 55 -4.90 6.68 10.92
CA THR A 55 -6.31 6.35 11.18
C THR A 55 -7.08 7.56 11.68
N LEU A 56 -8.40 7.57 11.41
CA LEU A 56 -9.29 8.66 11.78
C LEU A 56 -9.45 8.76 13.31
N LEU A 57 -9.45 7.63 14.01
CA LEU A 57 -9.58 7.61 15.47
C LEU A 57 -8.31 8.08 16.17
N LEU A 58 -7.14 7.63 15.71
CA LEU A 58 -5.88 7.95 16.37
C LEU A 58 -5.45 9.40 16.12
N LYS A 59 -5.87 10.01 15.00
CA LYS A 59 -5.47 11.37 14.57
C LYS A 59 -3.96 11.60 14.66
N LYS A 60 -3.19 10.53 14.51
CA LYS A 60 -1.74 10.47 14.62
C LYS A 60 -1.20 9.73 13.42
N LYS A 61 -0.09 10.23 12.89
CA LYS A 61 0.71 9.54 11.88
C LYS A 61 1.71 8.65 12.63
N ILE A 62 1.65 7.34 12.40
CA ILE A 62 2.46 6.36 13.14
C ILE A 62 3.16 5.46 12.13
N ILE A 63 4.44 5.16 12.35
CA ILE A 63 5.17 4.12 11.61
C ILE A 63 5.50 3.01 12.59
N LEU A 64 5.03 1.80 12.28
CA LEU A 64 5.37 0.58 12.99
C LEU A 64 6.57 -0.04 12.29
N LEU A 65 7.67 -0.24 13.00
CA LEU A 65 8.90 -0.87 12.48
C LEU A 65 9.12 -2.23 13.13
N LYS A 66 9.66 -3.16 12.34
CA LYS A 66 10.35 -4.34 12.87
C LYS A 66 11.73 -3.96 13.38
N ARG A 67 12.31 -4.81 14.23
CA ARG A 67 13.65 -4.60 14.80
C ARG A 67 14.72 -4.65 13.70
N ASP A 68 15.81 -3.90 13.91
CA ASP A 68 17.05 -3.97 13.11
C ASP A 68 16.87 -3.70 11.60
N LEU A 69 15.97 -2.77 11.25
CA LEU A 69 15.74 -2.41 9.86
C LEU A 69 16.65 -1.28 9.36
N PRO A 70 17.07 -1.32 8.08
CA PRO A 70 17.78 -0.22 7.45
C PRO A 70 16.96 1.09 7.51
N GLU A 71 17.65 2.22 7.73
CA GLU A 71 17.07 3.58 7.72
C GLU A 71 16.31 3.88 6.42
N THR A 72 16.67 3.21 5.33
CA THR A 72 16.02 3.33 4.03
C THR A 72 14.55 2.92 4.06
N ILE A 73 14.20 1.94 4.89
CA ILE A 73 12.82 1.48 5.06
C ILE A 73 12.02 2.57 5.78
N LEU A 74 12.56 3.14 6.86
CA LEU A 74 11.90 4.24 7.54
C LEU A 74 11.68 5.45 6.61
N LYS A 75 12.67 5.80 5.78
CA LYS A 75 12.53 6.87 4.79
C LYS A 75 11.43 6.57 3.76
N HIS A 76 11.29 5.31 3.33
CA HIS A 76 10.21 4.87 2.44
C HIS A 76 8.84 5.06 3.11
N GLU A 77 8.69 4.59 4.34
CA GLU A 77 7.45 4.74 5.11
C GLU A 77 7.09 6.22 5.37
N LEU A 78 8.10 7.06 5.61
CA LEU A 78 7.90 8.51 5.69
C LEU A 78 7.37 9.10 4.37
N GLY A 79 7.67 8.49 3.22
CA GLY A 79 7.11 8.84 1.93
C GLY A 79 5.59 8.60 1.81
N HIS A 80 5.01 7.74 2.65
CA HIS A 80 3.56 7.50 2.71
C HIS A 80 2.80 8.52 3.58
N VAL A 81 3.50 9.33 4.37
CA VAL A 81 2.92 10.24 5.38
C VAL A 81 1.97 11.29 4.80
N GLU A 82 2.22 11.74 3.57
CA GLU A 82 1.40 12.73 2.86
C GLU A 82 0.46 12.09 1.81
N GLN A 83 0.41 10.77 1.76
CA GLN A 83 -0.41 10.04 0.81
C GLN A 83 -1.83 9.81 1.33
N VAL A 84 -2.79 9.73 0.41
CA VAL A 84 -4.16 9.37 0.74
C VAL A 84 -4.18 7.92 1.24
N ASN A 85 -4.84 7.67 2.36
CA ASN A 85 -5.01 6.31 2.87
C ASN A 85 -6.02 5.56 1.96
N ILE A 86 -5.47 4.75 1.07
CA ILE A 86 -6.22 3.99 0.06
C ILE A 86 -7.14 2.93 0.67
N TYR A 87 -6.86 2.45 1.90
CA TYR A 87 -7.72 1.48 2.55
C TYR A 87 -9.10 2.05 2.84
N TYR A 88 -9.20 3.31 3.30
CA TYR A 88 -10.53 3.95 3.48
C TYR A 88 -11.29 4.08 2.17
N LEU A 89 -10.58 4.39 1.07
CA LEU A 89 -11.21 4.45 -0.25
C LEU A 89 -11.84 3.09 -0.61
N GLY A 90 -11.14 1.99 -0.37
CA GLY A 90 -11.67 0.65 -0.59
C GLY A 90 -12.85 0.29 0.33
N LEU A 91 -12.74 0.59 1.63
CA LEU A 91 -13.78 0.29 2.62
C LEU A 91 -15.07 1.07 2.36
N ILE A 92 -14.97 2.27 1.80
CA ILE A 92 -16.11 3.09 1.40
C ILE A 92 -16.64 2.64 0.04
N LEU A 93 -15.80 2.51 -0.99
CA LEU A 93 -16.30 2.24 -2.35
C LEU A 93 -16.83 0.80 -2.52
N ALA A 94 -16.24 -0.19 -1.86
CA ALA A 94 -16.60 -1.59 -2.10
C ALA A 94 -18.09 -1.89 -1.78
N PRO A 95 -18.66 -1.49 -0.63
CA PRO A 95 -20.09 -1.69 -0.37
C PRO A 95 -21.01 -1.01 -1.39
N TRP A 96 -20.66 0.20 -1.82
CA TRP A 96 -21.44 0.98 -2.79
C TRP A 96 -21.39 0.38 -4.19
N VAL A 97 -20.21 -0.08 -4.63
CA VAL A 97 -20.08 -0.76 -5.91
C VAL A 97 -20.81 -2.10 -5.88
N ALA A 98 -20.71 -2.85 -4.78
CA ALA A 98 -21.42 -4.12 -4.60
C ALA A 98 -22.94 -3.96 -4.58
N SER A 99 -23.47 -2.86 -4.01
CA SER A 99 -24.91 -2.59 -3.96
C SER A 99 -25.50 -2.30 -5.34
N CYS A 100 -24.71 -1.74 -6.26
CA CYS A 100 -25.06 -1.58 -7.67
C CYS A 100 -24.94 -2.90 -8.43
N ASN A 101 -23.75 -3.51 -8.43
CA ASN A 101 -23.49 -4.79 -9.09
C ASN A 101 -22.19 -5.40 -8.53
N VAL A 102 -22.29 -6.59 -7.93
CA VAL A 102 -21.16 -7.30 -7.34
C VAL A 102 -20.02 -7.58 -8.33
N LEU A 103 -20.31 -7.74 -9.63
CA LEU A 103 -19.29 -7.96 -10.65
C LEU A 103 -18.37 -6.75 -10.84
N LEU A 104 -18.82 -5.54 -10.47
CA LEU A 104 -18.01 -4.33 -10.51
C LEU A 104 -16.94 -4.27 -9.41
N LEU A 105 -16.96 -5.19 -8.44
CA LEU A 105 -15.87 -5.32 -7.46
C LEU A 105 -14.54 -5.72 -8.12
N ILE A 106 -14.59 -6.46 -9.23
CA ILE A 106 -13.39 -6.87 -9.98
C ILE A 106 -12.64 -5.62 -10.51
N PRO A 107 -13.24 -4.75 -11.35
CA PRO A 107 -12.57 -3.55 -11.83
C PRO A 107 -12.22 -2.57 -10.69
N LEU A 108 -13.02 -2.51 -9.62
CA LEU A 108 -12.67 -1.72 -8.43
C LEU A 108 -11.37 -2.22 -7.79
N ALA A 109 -11.23 -3.54 -7.59
CA ALA A 109 -10.03 -4.14 -7.01
C ALA A 109 -8.78 -3.83 -7.84
N PHE A 110 -8.87 -3.92 -9.18
CA PHE A 110 -7.78 -3.52 -10.08
C PHE A 110 -7.44 -2.03 -9.98
N THR A 111 -8.45 -1.17 -9.83
CA THR A 111 -8.24 0.27 -9.70
C THR A 111 -7.53 0.61 -8.39
N ILE A 112 -8.01 0.07 -7.27
CA ILE A 112 -7.37 0.21 -5.95
C ILE A 112 -5.93 -0.29 -6.03
N LYS A 113 -5.71 -1.44 -6.67
CA LYS A 113 -4.37 -1.99 -6.85
C LYS A 113 -3.45 -1.04 -7.60
N ALA A 114 -3.89 -0.52 -8.75
CA ALA A 114 -3.10 0.38 -9.57
C ALA A 114 -2.74 1.67 -8.83
N ILE A 115 -3.66 2.21 -8.04
CA ILE A 115 -3.38 3.37 -7.17
C ILE A 115 -2.35 2.99 -6.10
N GLY A 116 -2.48 1.83 -5.44
CA GLY A 116 -1.51 1.35 -4.45
C GLY A 116 -0.09 1.25 -5.01
N VAL A 117 0.06 0.62 -6.18
CA VAL A 117 1.35 0.51 -6.88
C VAL A 117 1.94 1.89 -7.22
N TYR A 118 1.08 2.86 -7.60
CA TYR A 118 1.51 4.24 -7.84
C TYR A 118 1.97 4.95 -6.55
N LEU A 119 1.31 4.70 -5.43
CA LEU A 119 1.67 5.25 -4.12
C LEU A 119 3.01 4.69 -3.62
N GLU A 120 3.26 3.39 -3.80
CA GLU A 120 4.56 2.76 -3.55
C GLU A 120 5.68 3.36 -4.42
N TYR A 121 5.41 3.53 -5.72
CA TYR A 121 6.33 4.20 -6.64
C TYR A 121 6.66 5.64 -6.20
N LYS A 122 5.66 6.37 -5.71
CA LYS A 122 5.86 7.73 -5.19
C LYS A 122 6.70 7.75 -3.92
N ALA A 123 6.52 6.77 -3.02
CA ALA A 123 7.33 6.64 -1.82
C ALA A 123 8.80 6.35 -2.18
N ASP A 124 9.05 5.41 -3.10
CA ASP A 124 10.40 5.15 -3.63
C ASP A 124 11.05 6.42 -4.20
N LYS A 125 10.28 7.22 -4.96
CA LYS A 125 10.75 8.47 -5.56
C LYS A 125 11.05 9.55 -4.53
N ALA A 126 10.29 9.63 -3.45
CA ALA A 126 10.53 10.58 -2.37
C ALA A 126 11.87 10.32 -1.67
N VAL A 127 12.30 9.05 -1.58
CA VAL A 127 13.60 8.65 -1.00
C VAL A 127 14.73 8.73 -2.03
N GLY A 128 14.42 8.83 -3.32
CA GLY A 128 15.40 8.85 -4.40
C GLY A 128 16.09 7.50 -4.65
N LYS A 129 15.55 6.41 -4.09
CA LYS A 129 16.04 5.04 -4.34
C LYS A 129 14.91 4.03 -4.13
N PRO A 130 14.84 2.97 -4.98
CA PRO A 130 13.91 1.88 -4.77
C PRO A 130 14.28 1.09 -3.51
N LEU A 131 13.27 0.71 -2.71
CA LEU A 131 13.47 -0.24 -1.63
C LEU A 131 13.72 -1.63 -2.23
N LYS A 132 14.97 -2.10 -2.12
CA LYS A 132 15.39 -3.41 -2.64
C LYS A 132 15.00 -4.49 -1.65
N PHE A 133 14.35 -5.54 -2.14
CA PHE A 133 14.21 -6.78 -1.38
C PHE A 133 15.53 -7.56 -1.41
N ASN A 134 15.78 -8.34 -0.37
CA ASN A 134 17.01 -9.11 -0.20
C ASN A 134 17.23 -10.16 -1.30
N ASP A 135 16.16 -10.61 -1.97
CA ASP A 135 16.21 -11.57 -3.08
C ASP A 135 15.28 -11.10 -4.22
N PRO A 136 15.77 -10.23 -5.13
CA PRO A 136 14.94 -9.68 -6.19
C PRO A 136 14.62 -10.75 -7.23
N LYS A 137 13.32 -10.98 -7.46
CA LYS A 137 12.88 -11.97 -8.44
C LYS A 137 13.35 -11.59 -9.86
N PRO A 138 13.90 -12.53 -10.65
CA PRO A 138 14.27 -12.27 -12.03
C PRO A 138 13.03 -12.00 -12.89
N ARG A 139 13.17 -11.17 -13.93
CA ARG A 139 12.08 -10.83 -14.85
C ARG A 139 11.54 -12.09 -15.55
N PRO A 140 10.24 -12.41 -15.40
CA PRO A 140 9.63 -13.55 -16.10
C PRO A 140 9.62 -13.36 -17.62
N LYS A 141 9.95 -14.42 -18.37
CA LYS A 141 9.84 -14.44 -19.85
C LYS A 141 8.39 -14.28 -20.33
N SER A 142 7.44 -14.88 -19.61
CA SER A 142 6.02 -14.83 -19.97
C SER A 142 5.38 -13.48 -19.65
N ARG A 143 4.75 -12.85 -20.66
CA ARG A 143 3.94 -11.62 -20.50
C ARG A 143 2.87 -11.77 -19.43
N LEU A 144 2.19 -12.92 -19.40
CA LEU A 144 1.13 -13.20 -18.45
C LEU A 144 1.65 -13.24 -17.00
N LYS A 145 2.82 -13.85 -16.77
CA LYS A 145 3.47 -13.84 -15.44
C LYS A 145 3.87 -12.41 -15.00
N ARG A 146 4.33 -11.57 -15.93
CA ARG A 146 4.61 -10.16 -15.63
C ARG A 146 3.34 -9.41 -15.26
N LEU A 147 2.26 -9.60 -16.02
CA LEU A 147 0.96 -9.00 -15.73
C LEU A 147 0.44 -9.44 -14.35
N TYR A 148 0.54 -10.72 -14.01
CA TYR A 148 0.17 -11.20 -12.68
C TYR A 148 0.97 -10.54 -11.56
N ALA A 149 2.27 -10.31 -11.74
CA ALA A 149 3.08 -9.63 -10.73
C ALA A 149 2.58 -8.20 -10.48
N TRP A 150 2.31 -7.43 -11.54
CA TRP A 150 1.75 -6.08 -11.41
C TRP A 150 0.38 -6.03 -10.73
N ILE A 151 -0.42 -7.08 -10.88
CA ILE A 151 -1.78 -7.16 -10.32
C ILE A 151 -1.77 -7.68 -8.87
N LEU A 152 -0.93 -8.67 -8.56
CA LEU A 152 -1.00 -9.39 -7.29
C LEU A 152 -0.01 -8.84 -6.27
N GLU A 153 1.15 -8.33 -6.67
CA GLU A 153 2.17 -7.82 -5.74
C GLU A 153 1.88 -6.38 -5.34
N ASN A 154 1.99 -6.03 -4.05
CA ASN A 154 1.62 -4.70 -3.53
C ASN A 154 2.52 -3.56 -4.04
N HIS A 155 3.70 -3.91 -4.51
CA HIS A 155 4.71 -2.99 -5.01
C HIS A 155 4.84 -3.16 -6.53
N PRO A 156 5.41 -2.17 -7.24
CA PRO A 156 5.93 -2.40 -8.59
C PRO A 156 6.88 -3.62 -8.59
N PRO A 157 6.89 -4.47 -9.62
CA PRO A 157 7.74 -5.66 -9.63
C PRO A 157 9.22 -5.34 -9.47
N ASP A 158 9.96 -6.21 -8.76
CA ASP A 158 11.36 -5.95 -8.40
C ASP A 158 12.26 -5.65 -9.61
N TRP A 159 12.12 -6.43 -10.69
CA TRP A 159 12.88 -6.20 -11.93
C TRP A 159 12.55 -4.89 -12.64
N VAL A 160 11.42 -4.26 -12.32
CA VAL A 160 11.07 -2.92 -12.78
C VAL A 160 11.71 -1.87 -11.87
N ARG A 161 11.63 -2.07 -10.55
CA ARG A 161 12.25 -1.19 -9.55
C ARG A 161 13.77 -1.09 -9.68
N MET A 162 14.41 -2.16 -10.13
CA MET A 162 15.86 -2.21 -10.36
C MET A 162 16.33 -1.55 -11.65
N ARG A 163 15.44 -1.09 -12.53
CA ARG A 163 15.85 -0.41 -13.77
C ARG A 163 16.46 0.95 -13.48
N GLU A 164 17.46 1.33 -14.26
CA GLU A 164 18.09 2.67 -14.17
C GLU A 164 17.08 3.80 -14.38
N ASP A 165 16.07 3.59 -15.23
CA ASP A 165 15.05 4.58 -15.56
C ASP A 165 13.83 4.58 -14.63
N TYR A 166 13.81 3.73 -13.59
CA TYR A 166 12.66 3.55 -12.70
C TYR A 166 12.17 4.88 -12.11
N LEU A 167 13.05 5.64 -11.46
CA LEU A 167 12.68 6.91 -10.81
C LEU A 167 12.44 8.06 -11.81
N GLN A 168 12.86 7.90 -13.06
CA GLN A 168 12.80 8.92 -14.11
C GLN A 168 11.49 8.86 -14.91
N LYS A 169 10.89 7.67 -15.05
CA LYS A 169 9.67 7.44 -15.84
C LYS A 169 8.43 7.35 -14.96
N ASN A 170 7.26 7.66 -15.53
CA ASN A 170 6.00 7.45 -14.81
C ASN A 170 5.65 5.94 -14.73
N ILE A 171 4.87 5.57 -13.71
CA ILE A 171 4.53 4.16 -13.44
C ILE A 171 3.77 3.49 -14.59
N VAL A 172 2.92 4.23 -15.30
CA VAL A 172 2.15 3.71 -16.44
C VAL A 172 3.07 3.34 -17.60
N THR A 173 4.07 4.18 -17.87
CA THR A 173 5.08 3.93 -18.89
C THR A 173 5.94 2.73 -18.53
N LEU A 174 6.32 2.60 -17.25
CA LEU A 174 7.05 1.43 -16.76
C LEU A 174 6.24 0.14 -16.92
N PHE A 175 4.95 0.18 -16.55
CA PHE A 175 4.02 -0.93 -16.73
C PHE A 175 3.88 -1.32 -18.21
N LEU A 176 3.53 -0.37 -19.09
CA LEU A 176 3.36 -0.64 -20.52
C LEU A 176 4.65 -1.16 -21.15
N ARG A 177 5.80 -0.57 -20.83
CA ARG A 177 7.10 -1.04 -21.31
C ARG A 177 7.39 -2.47 -20.85
N ASP A 178 7.08 -2.80 -19.60
CA ASP A 178 7.32 -4.15 -19.09
C ASP A 178 6.41 -5.22 -19.70
N ILE A 179 5.14 -4.89 -19.93
CA ILE A 179 4.15 -5.81 -20.51
C ILE A 179 4.33 -5.95 -22.02
N LEU A 180 4.48 -4.84 -22.74
CA LEU A 180 4.49 -4.82 -24.20
C LEU A 180 5.86 -5.23 -24.77
N ASN A 181 6.95 -4.75 -24.18
CA ASN A 181 8.27 -5.09 -24.68
C ASN A 181 8.70 -6.43 -24.09
N GLY A 182 8.87 -7.43 -24.96
CA GLY A 182 9.39 -8.76 -24.61
C GLY A 182 10.89 -8.67 -24.42
#